data_AF-A0A5B7EHI8-F1
#
_entry.id   AF-A0A5B7EHI8-F1
#
_cell.length_a   1.000
_cell.length_b   1.000
_cell.length_c   1.000
_cell.angle_alpha   90.00
_cell.angle_beta   90.00
_cell.angle_gamma   90.00
#
_symmetry.space_group_name_H-M   'P 1'
#
loop_
_entity.id
_entity.type
_entity.pdbx_description
1 polymer ?
#
loop_
_entity_poly.entity_id
_entity_poly.type
_entity_poly.pdbx_seq_one_letter_code
_entity_poly.pdbx_strand_id
1 'polypeptide(L)'
;MSESAVELQSMLDVVDGYERDFGVRFSSEKSKVMIVNRTEDESNTVWRIGENELNQAREYKYLGMWVSPSRCEKTKNKKIGLVNQQVGRLGSAARMKASKYDLLREVWKSVAVLSIMYGMDVIAWNESKIDKLEVGQNRSRSSER
;
A
#
# COMPACT_ATOMS: atom_id res chain seq x y z
N MET A 1 -13.88 6.37 -8.52
CA MET A 1 -12.88 6.66 -9.59
C MET A 1 -13.67 7.15 -10.77
N SER A 2 -13.16 8.14 -11.50
CA SER A 2 -13.85 8.71 -12.67
C SER A 2 -13.14 8.26 -13.94
N GLU A 3 -13.89 8.05 -15.02
CA GLU A 3 -13.31 7.78 -16.34
C GLU A 3 -13.14 9.06 -17.16
N SER A 4 -13.80 10.15 -16.76
CA SER A 4 -13.70 11.45 -17.44
C SER A 4 -13.36 12.58 -16.49
N ALA A 5 -12.79 13.65 -17.06
CA ALA A 5 -12.43 14.81 -16.28
C ALA A 5 -13.67 15.55 -15.73
N VAL A 6 -14.72 15.65 -16.53
CA VAL A 6 -15.98 16.32 -16.18
C VAL A 6 -16.68 15.62 -15.02
N GLU A 7 -16.74 14.30 -15.06
CA GLU A 7 -17.35 13.49 -14.01
C GLU A 7 -16.57 13.59 -12.69
N LEU A 8 -15.24 13.65 -12.75
CA LEU A 8 -14.43 13.82 -11.54
C LEU A 8 -14.70 15.18 -10.89
N GLN A 9 -14.77 16.26 -11.69
CA GLN A 9 -15.07 17.59 -11.17
C GLN A 9 -16.49 17.64 -10.59
N SER A 10 -17.48 17.03 -11.25
CA SER A 10 -18.84 16.94 -10.71
C SER A 10 -18.90 16.20 -9.36
N MET A 11 -18.12 15.13 -9.19
CA MET A 11 -18.00 14.46 -7.90
C MET A 11 -17.37 15.37 -6.83
N LEU A 12 -16.34 16.15 -7.18
CA LEU A 12 -15.72 17.10 -6.25
C LEU A 12 -16.71 18.20 -5.84
N ASP A 13 -17.54 18.68 -6.75
CA ASP A 13 -18.56 19.70 -6.47
C ASP A 13 -19.64 19.18 -5.49
N VAL A 14 -20.02 17.90 -5.61
CA VAL A 14 -20.92 17.25 -4.63
C VAL A 14 -20.26 17.16 -3.26
N VAL A 15 -18.98 16.81 -3.21
CA VAL A 15 -18.22 16.72 -1.95
C VAL A 15 -18.04 18.09 -1.30
N ASP A 16 -17.89 19.16 -2.08
CA ASP A 16 -17.90 20.54 -1.58
C ASP A 16 -19.26 20.94 -0.98
N GLY A 17 -20.37 20.45 -1.53
CA GLY A 17 -21.70 20.60 -0.90
C GLY A 17 -21.73 20.04 0.52
N TYR A 18 -21.16 18.84 0.71
CA TYR A 18 -21.04 18.22 2.03
C TYR A 18 -20.10 18.99 2.98
N GLU A 19 -19.06 19.64 2.47
CA GLU A 19 -18.19 20.51 3.27
C GLU A 19 -19.03 21.58 4.00
N ARG A 20 -19.97 22.19 3.26
CA ARG A 20 -20.87 23.22 3.77
C ARG A 20 -21.92 22.67 4.73
N ASP A 21 -22.54 21.54 4.39
CA ASP A 21 -23.60 20.93 5.20
C ASP A 21 -23.10 20.45 6.57
N PHE A 22 -21.87 19.90 6.62
CA PHE A 22 -21.27 19.38 7.85
C PHE A 22 -20.36 20.40 8.56
N GLY A 23 -20.11 21.57 7.98
CA GLY A 23 -19.21 22.59 8.54
C GLY A 23 -17.76 22.12 8.69
N VAL A 24 -17.33 21.18 7.84
CA VAL A 24 -15.95 20.68 7.80
C VAL A 24 -15.14 21.45 6.76
N ARG A 25 -13.83 21.20 6.64
CA ARG A 25 -13.01 21.76 5.55
C ARG A 25 -12.03 20.76 5.00
N PHE A 26 -11.91 20.66 3.68
CA PHE A 26 -10.86 19.85 3.06
C PHE A 26 -9.51 20.57 3.11
N SER A 27 -8.46 19.81 3.44
CA SER A 27 -7.09 20.32 3.43
C SER A 27 -6.51 20.22 2.02
N SER A 28 -6.17 21.34 1.40
CA SER A 28 -5.50 21.41 0.09
C SER A 28 -4.11 20.76 0.08
N GLU A 29 -3.42 20.73 1.23
CA GLU A 29 -2.12 20.07 1.37
C GLU A 29 -2.25 18.54 1.32
N LYS A 30 -3.25 18.00 2.02
CA LYS A 30 -3.47 16.56 2.12
C LYS A 30 -4.25 16.00 0.94
N SER A 31 -5.15 16.78 0.34
CA SER A 31 -6.03 16.36 -0.74
C SER A 31 -5.30 16.52 -2.08
N LYS A 32 -5.23 15.44 -2.86
CA LYS A 32 -4.49 15.41 -4.13
C LYS A 32 -5.23 14.56 -5.14
N VAL A 33 -5.09 14.89 -6.42
CA VAL A 33 -5.66 14.12 -7.53
C VAL A 33 -4.58 13.29 -8.19
N MET A 34 -4.90 12.03 -8.50
CA MET A 34 -4.02 11.11 -9.23
C MET A 34 -4.70 10.68 -10.52
N ILE A 35 -4.03 10.91 -11.65
CA ILE A 35 -4.49 10.45 -12.97
C ILE A 35 -3.80 9.13 -13.27
N VAL A 36 -4.60 8.09 -13.49
CA VAL A 36 -4.14 6.75 -13.85
C VAL A 36 -4.29 6.61 -15.37
N ASN A 37 -3.25 6.13 -16.06
CA ASN A 37 -3.15 6.11 -17.54
C ASN A 37 -3.09 7.50 -18.19
N ARG A 38 -1.96 8.20 -18.00
CA ARG A 38 -1.73 9.53 -18.55
C ARG A 38 -1.76 9.53 -20.09
N THR A 39 -2.67 10.30 -20.67
CA THR A 39 -2.49 10.94 -21.98
C THR A 39 -1.87 12.34 -21.75
N GLU A 40 -1.06 12.83 -22.69
CA GLU A 40 -0.33 14.11 -22.51
C GLU A 40 -1.28 15.31 -22.29
N ASP A 41 -2.47 15.25 -22.87
CA ASP A 41 -3.48 16.32 -22.84
C ASP A 41 -4.16 16.52 -21.47
N GLU A 42 -4.25 15.50 -20.61
CA GLU A 42 -4.97 15.63 -19.32
C GLU A 42 -4.08 16.16 -18.18
N SER A 43 -2.79 16.35 -18.43
CA SER A 43 -1.80 16.68 -17.40
C SER A 43 -1.89 18.11 -16.86
N ASN A 44 -2.56 19.02 -17.58
CA ASN A 44 -2.70 20.43 -17.23
C ASN A 44 -4.06 20.82 -16.64
N THR A 45 -4.94 19.85 -16.37
CA THR A 45 -6.26 20.13 -15.79
C THR A 45 -6.10 20.54 -14.33
N VAL A 46 -6.61 21.74 -13.98
CA VAL A 46 -6.69 22.23 -12.60
C VAL A 46 -7.95 21.68 -11.96
N TRP A 47 -7.79 21.00 -10.83
CA TRP A 47 -8.87 20.41 -10.06
C TRP A 47 -9.22 21.28 -8.87
N ARG A 48 -10.50 21.49 -8.61
CA ARG A 48 -10.95 22.33 -7.50
C ARG A 48 -11.98 21.63 -6.63
N ILE A 49 -11.92 21.88 -5.33
CA ILE A 49 -12.96 21.51 -4.38
C ILE A 49 -13.35 22.79 -3.63
N GLY A 50 -14.50 23.35 -3.99
CA GLY A 50 -14.90 24.70 -3.55
C GLY A 50 -13.87 25.74 -3.97
N GLU A 51 -13.31 26.46 -3.00
CA GLU A 51 -12.26 27.48 -3.19
C GLU A 51 -10.84 26.90 -3.23
N ASN A 52 -10.67 25.61 -2.90
CA ASN A 52 -9.36 24.98 -2.79
C ASN A 52 -8.91 24.34 -4.10
N GLU A 53 -7.72 24.70 -4.58
CA GLU A 53 -7.07 24.00 -5.69
C GLU A 53 -6.36 22.72 -5.20
N LEU A 54 -6.58 21.62 -5.92
CA LEU A 54 -6.01 20.33 -5.61
C LEU A 54 -4.77 20.07 -6.46
N ASN A 55 -3.67 19.71 -5.77
CA ASN A 55 -2.41 19.38 -6.43
C ASN A 55 -2.48 17.99 -7.09
N GLN A 56 -1.93 17.87 -8.29
CA GLN A 56 -1.76 16.58 -8.94
C GLN A 56 -0.57 15.83 -8.34
N ALA A 57 -0.78 14.58 -7.91
CA ALA A 57 0.27 13.72 -7.36
C ALA A 57 0.51 12.50 -8.25
N ARG A 58 1.79 12.24 -8.55
CA ARG A 58 2.22 10.98 -9.20
C ARG A 58 2.27 9.81 -8.23
N GLU A 59 2.46 10.09 -6.94
CA GLU A 59 2.50 9.08 -5.88
C GLU A 59 1.79 9.62 -4.66
N TYR A 60 0.98 8.77 -4.00
CA TYR A 60 0.26 9.16 -2.80
C TYR A 60 0.24 8.02 -1.79
N LYS A 61 0.29 8.36 -0.50
CA LYS A 61 0.24 7.38 0.59
C LYS A 61 -1.20 7.19 1.05
N TYR A 62 -1.83 6.12 0.61
CA TYR A 62 -3.18 5.72 1.01
C TYR A 62 -3.12 4.59 2.04
N LEU A 63 -3.71 4.80 3.23
CA LEU A 63 -3.77 3.80 4.32
C LEU A 63 -2.42 3.14 4.66
N GLY A 64 -1.33 3.92 4.62
CA GLY A 64 0.02 3.39 4.88
C GLY A 64 0.74 2.82 3.66
N MET A 65 0.06 2.74 2.52
CA MET A 65 0.58 2.20 1.26
C MET A 65 0.81 3.31 0.24
N TRP A 66 1.99 3.32 -0.37
CA TRP A 66 2.27 4.10 -1.57
C TRP A 66 1.54 3.50 -2.76
N VAL A 67 0.65 4.31 -3.32
CA VAL A 67 -0.06 4.08 -4.58
C VAL A 67 0.62 4.93 -5.66
N SER A 68 0.93 4.30 -6.78
CA SER A 68 1.43 4.96 -7.98
C SER A 68 0.73 4.38 -9.22
N PRO A 69 0.68 5.13 -10.34
CA PRO A 69 0.10 4.67 -11.60
C PRO A 69 0.70 3.35 -12.09
N SER A 70 1.99 3.12 -11.81
CA SER A 70 2.74 1.92 -12.17
C SER A 70 2.64 0.76 -11.15
N ARG A 71 1.62 0.76 -10.26
CA ARG A 71 1.36 -0.19 -9.15
C ARG A 71 2.10 0.09 -7.83
N CYS A 72 1.62 -0.51 -6.74
CA CYS A 72 2.09 -0.35 -5.36
C CYS A 72 3.50 -0.96 -5.04
N GLU A 73 4.48 -0.83 -5.93
CA GLU A 73 5.78 -1.50 -5.80
C GLU A 73 6.61 -1.03 -4.60
N LYS A 74 6.61 0.27 -4.29
CA LYS A 74 7.35 0.83 -3.14
C LYS A 74 6.85 0.29 -1.81
N THR A 75 5.53 0.14 -1.67
CA THR A 75 4.89 -0.48 -0.50
C THR A 75 5.31 -1.93 -0.35
N LYS A 76 5.34 -2.66 -1.46
CA LYS A 76 5.73 -4.07 -1.50
C LYS A 76 7.17 -4.25 -0.99
N ASN A 77 8.11 -3.45 -1.50
CA ASN A 77 9.51 -3.51 -1.09
C ASN A 77 9.69 -3.10 0.38
N LYS A 78 8.95 -2.10 0.86
CA LYS A 78 8.99 -1.69 2.28
C LYS A 78 8.44 -2.78 3.21
N LYS A 79 7.30 -3.39 2.87
CA LYS A 79 6.72 -4.50 3.67
C LYS A 79 7.65 -5.72 3.69
N ILE A 80 8.20 -6.12 2.53
CA ILE A 80 9.17 -7.22 2.45
C ILE A 80 10.43 -6.91 3.27
N GLY A 81 10.95 -5.69 3.18
CA GLY A 81 12.10 -5.26 3.98
C GLY A 81 11.84 -5.31 5.49
N LEU A 82 10.64 -4.88 5.93
CA LEU A 82 10.25 -4.88 7.34
C LEU A 82 10.07 -6.30 7.88
N VAL A 83 9.44 -7.19 7.10
CA VAL A 83 9.34 -8.62 7.42
C VAL A 83 10.73 -9.25 7.53
N ASN A 84 11.61 -9.02 6.54
CA ASN A 84 12.98 -9.54 6.57
C ASN A 84 13.78 -9.01 7.77
N GLN A 85 13.59 -7.74 8.15
CA GLN A 85 14.23 -7.16 9.32
C GLN A 85 13.73 -7.79 10.62
N GLN A 86 12.42 -7.98 10.77
CA GLN A 86 11.83 -8.60 11.97
C GLN A 86 12.26 -10.06 12.09
N VAL A 87 12.23 -10.81 11.00
CA VAL A 87 12.72 -12.20 10.93
C VAL A 87 14.22 -12.26 11.23
N GLY A 88 15.02 -11.33 10.73
CA GLY A 88 16.45 -11.25 11.06
C GLY A 88 16.72 -10.96 12.54
N ARG A 89 15.97 -10.03 13.15
CA ARG A 89 16.08 -9.71 14.59
C ARG A 89 15.66 -10.88 15.46
N LEU A 90 14.51 -11.50 15.16
CA LEU A 90 13.97 -12.65 15.91
C LEU A 90 14.80 -13.92 15.70
N GLY A 91 15.28 -14.16 14.48
CA GLY A 91 16.21 -15.25 14.17
C GLY A 91 17.56 -15.09 14.87
N SER A 92 18.03 -13.85 15.06
CA SER A 92 19.21 -13.56 15.87
C SER A 92 18.99 -13.84 17.35
N ALA A 93 17.83 -13.50 17.90
CA ALA A 93 17.46 -13.77 19.30
C ALA A 93 17.22 -15.27 19.57
N ALA A 94 16.69 -16.00 18.58
CA ALA A 94 16.46 -17.44 18.66
C ALA A 94 17.75 -18.29 18.57
N ARG A 95 18.92 -17.68 18.27
CA ARG A 95 20.21 -18.40 18.29
C ARG A 95 20.57 -18.99 19.66
N MET A 96 19.91 -18.55 20.74
CA MET A 96 20.20 -19.01 22.11
C MET A 96 19.32 -20.16 22.63
N LYS A 97 18.39 -20.73 21.83
CA LYS A 97 17.50 -21.81 22.31
C LYS A 97 17.46 -23.03 21.39
N ALA A 98 17.31 -24.21 22.00
CA ALA A 98 17.36 -25.53 21.35
C ALA A 98 16.28 -25.77 20.26
N SER A 99 15.22 -24.97 20.19
CA SER A 99 14.16 -25.05 19.16
C SER A 99 14.12 -23.82 18.22
N LYS A 100 15.29 -23.41 17.72
CA LYS A 100 15.46 -22.25 16.83
C LYS A 100 14.50 -22.25 15.62
N TYR A 101 14.20 -23.42 15.06
CA TYR A 101 13.38 -23.56 13.86
C TYR A 101 11.88 -23.44 14.14
N ASP A 102 11.38 -24.04 15.22
CA ASP A 102 9.97 -23.94 15.61
C ASP A 102 9.57 -22.51 15.98
N LEU A 103 10.43 -21.82 16.74
CA LEU A 103 10.22 -20.41 17.07
C LEU A 103 10.23 -19.53 15.84
N LEU A 104 11.16 -19.76 14.91
CA LEU A 104 11.23 -18.99 13.67
C LEU A 104 9.98 -19.21 12.80
N ARG A 105 9.45 -20.44 12.78
CA ARG A 105 8.21 -20.80 12.07
C ARG A 105 6.99 -20.11 12.67
N GLU A 106 6.82 -20.14 13.99
CA GLU A 106 5.69 -19.47 14.66
C GLU A 106 5.76 -17.95 14.51
N VAL A 107 6.97 -17.37 14.57
CA VAL A 107 7.18 -15.94 14.28
C VAL A 107 6.85 -15.61 12.82
N TRP A 108 7.22 -16.47 11.87
CA TRP A 108 6.87 -16.26 10.46
C TRP A 108 5.36 -16.30 10.24
N LYS A 109 4.68 -17.32 10.79
CA LYS A 109 3.22 -17.46 10.67
C LYS A 109 2.45 -16.32 11.34
N SER A 110 2.89 -15.87 12.52
CA SER A 110 2.19 -14.81 13.25
C SER A 110 2.47 -13.41 12.71
N VAL A 111 3.70 -13.12 12.28
CA VAL A 111 4.09 -11.75 11.93
C VAL A 111 4.14 -11.54 10.42
N ALA A 112 4.81 -12.43 9.68
CA ALA A 112 5.01 -12.26 8.26
C ALA A 112 3.69 -12.46 7.49
N VAL A 113 2.95 -13.52 7.79
CA VAL A 113 1.68 -13.83 7.11
C VAL A 113 0.66 -12.73 7.36
N LEU A 114 0.48 -12.25 8.61
CA LEU A 114 -0.43 -11.14 8.89
C LEU A 114 -0.03 -9.85 8.16
N SER A 115 1.26 -9.53 8.13
CA SER A 115 1.77 -8.33 7.45
C SER A 115 1.57 -8.37 5.93
N ILE A 116 1.68 -9.56 5.34
CA ILE A 116 1.46 -9.81 3.91
C ILE A 116 -0.05 -9.78 3.61
N MET A 117 -0.86 -10.49 4.39
CA MET A 117 -2.33 -10.56 4.26
C MET A 117 -2.99 -9.18 4.40
N TYR A 118 -2.55 -8.35 5.35
CA TYR A 118 -3.05 -6.98 5.57
C TYR A 118 -2.86 -6.04 4.36
N GLY A 119 -2.24 -6.48 3.27
CA GLY A 119 -2.22 -5.75 2.00
C GLY A 119 -2.54 -6.57 0.77
N MET A 120 -3.06 -7.80 0.88
CA MET A 120 -3.33 -8.62 -0.31
C MET A 120 -4.46 -8.06 -1.17
N ASP A 121 -5.55 -7.55 -0.57
CA ASP A 121 -6.67 -6.97 -1.32
C ASP A 121 -6.30 -5.70 -2.11
N VAL A 122 -5.26 -4.98 -1.67
CA VAL A 122 -4.85 -3.68 -2.24
C VAL A 122 -3.59 -3.78 -3.10
N ILE A 123 -2.80 -4.86 -2.96
CA ILE A 123 -1.56 -5.08 -3.72
C ILE A 123 -1.80 -6.19 -4.73
N ALA A 124 -1.76 -5.87 -6.03
CA ALA A 124 -1.61 -6.88 -7.07
C ALA A 124 -0.26 -7.62 -6.88
N TRP A 125 -0.30 -8.82 -6.32
CA TRP A 125 0.89 -9.64 -6.13
C TRP A 125 1.23 -10.36 -7.44
N ASN A 126 2.38 -10.05 -8.04
CA ASN A 126 2.93 -10.93 -9.09
C ASN A 126 3.20 -12.33 -8.53
N GLU A 127 2.81 -13.36 -9.26
CA GLU A 127 3.00 -14.80 -8.95
C GLU A 127 4.44 -15.11 -8.53
N SER A 128 5.43 -14.58 -9.25
CA SER A 128 6.85 -14.78 -8.93
C SER A 128 7.30 -14.28 -7.54
N LYS A 129 6.54 -13.39 -6.89
CA LYS A 129 6.81 -12.97 -5.51
C LYS A 129 6.04 -13.81 -4.50
N ILE A 130 4.91 -14.40 -4.89
CA ILE A 130 4.19 -15.41 -4.09
C ILE A 130 5.06 -16.67 -4.03
N ASP A 131 5.62 -17.12 -5.16
CA ASP A 131 6.53 -18.28 -5.20
C ASP A 131 7.75 -18.09 -4.28
N LYS A 132 8.33 -16.88 -4.23
CA LYS A 132 9.45 -16.58 -3.31
C LYS A 132 9.04 -16.63 -1.84
N LEU A 133 7.80 -16.25 -1.52
CA LEU A 133 7.26 -16.37 -0.17
C LEU A 133 6.97 -17.84 0.18
N GLU A 134 6.48 -18.62 -0.78
CA GLU A 134 6.29 -20.07 -0.65
C GLU A 134 7.60 -20.81 -0.46
N VAL A 135 8.68 -20.43 -1.16
CA VAL A 135 10.02 -20.98 -0.93
C VAL A 135 10.52 -20.66 0.48
N GLY A 136 10.26 -19.45 0.98
CA GLY A 136 10.56 -19.08 2.38
C GLY A 136 9.77 -19.92 3.39
N GLN A 137 8.49 -20.13 3.14
CA GLN A 137 7.62 -20.98 3.94
C GLN A 137 8.05 -22.46 3.88
N ASN A 138 8.45 -22.97 2.73
CA ASN A 138 8.88 -24.36 2.54
C ASN A 138 10.25 -24.62 3.17
N ARG A 139 11.17 -23.64 3.20
CA ARG A 139 12.42 -23.74 3.99
C ARG A 139 12.18 -23.88 5.49
N SER A 140 11.07 -23.33 6.00
CA SER A 140 10.66 -23.54 7.40
C SER A 140 9.95 -24.88 7.64
N ARG A 141 9.51 -25.58 6.57
CA ARG A 141 8.91 -26.93 6.62
C ARG A 141 9.93 -28.05 6.44
N SER A 142 10.99 -27.86 5.65
CA SER A 142 11.97 -28.91 5.33
C SER A 142 12.91 -29.31 6.49
N SER A 143 12.66 -28.84 7.72
CA SER A 143 13.34 -29.32 8.95
C SER A 143 12.61 -30.50 9.62
N GLU A 144 11.55 -31.03 8.99
CA GLU A 144 10.76 -32.19 9.44
C GLU A 144 11.32 -33.56 8.97
N ARG A 145 12.51 -33.62 8.36
CA ARG A 145 13.18 -34.90 8.02
C ARG A 145 14.59 -34.96 8.58
#